data_AF-A0A0K2VTW2-F1
#
_entry.id   AF-A0A0K2VTW2-F1
#
_cell.length_a   1.000
_cell.length_b   1.000
_cell.length_c   1.000
_cell.angle_alpha   90.00
_cell.angle_beta   90.00
_cell.angle_gamma   90.00
#
_symmetry.space_group_name_H-M   'P 1'
#
loop_
_entity.id
_entity.type
_entity.pdbx_description
1 polymer ?
#
loop_
_entity_poly.entity_id
_entity_poly.type
_entity_poly.pdbx_seq_one_letter_code
_entity_poly.pdbx_strand_id
1 'polypeptide(L)' 'MDRFIALANIVHFQDLLARESDPEKRRIIEDLLARERQKLEIAEHQADTKSEPNAPSKPDDRIA' A
#
# COMPACT_ATOMS: atom_id res chain seq x y z
N MET A 1 4.18 -5.00 3.56
CA MET A 1 2.77 -5.42 3.63
C MET A 1 2.27 -5.62 2.21
N ASP A 2 1.53 -6.68 1.92
CA ASP A 2 1.02 -6.93 0.56
C ASP A 2 -0.09 -5.98 0.15
N ARG A 3 0.01 -5.47 -1.08
CA ARG A 3 -0.99 -4.60 -1.74
C ARG A 3 -2.41 -5.21 -1.67
N PHE A 4 -2.50 -6.53 -1.83
CA PHE A 4 -3.77 -7.27 -1.76
C PHE A 4 -4.45 -7.20 -0.39
N ILE A 5 -3.69 -7.23 0.69
CA ILE A 5 -4.25 -7.15 2.05
C ILE A 5 -4.78 -5.74 2.31
N ALA A 6 -4.03 -4.71 1.87
CA ALA A 6 -4.48 -3.32 1.99
C ALA A 6 -5.78 -3.07 1.18
N LEU A 7 -5.90 -3.62 -0.03
CA LEU A 7 -7.12 -3.54 -0.83
C LEU A 7 -8.31 -4.24 -0.18
N ALA A 8 -8.10 -5.45 0.37
CA ALA A 8 -9.15 -6.18 1.07
C ALA A 8 -9.66 -5.40 2.30
N ASN A 9 -8.74 -4.81 3.08
CA ASN A 9 -9.09 -4.01 4.24
C ASN A 9 -9.85 -2.73 3.84
N ILE A 10 -9.46 -2.06 2.76
CA ILE A 10 -10.17 -0.87 2.24
C ILE A 10 -11.62 -1.21 1.86
N VAL A 11 -11.84 -2.32 1.14
CA VAL A 11 -13.19 -2.75 0.78
C VAL A 11 -14.00 -3.10 2.03
N HIS A 12 -13.39 -3.80 2.98
CA HIS A 12 -14.06 -4.17 4.22
C HIS A 12 -14.47 -2.96 5.06
N PHE A 13 -13.60 -1.96 5.23
CA PHE A 13 -13.92 -0.74 5.97
C PHE A 13 -14.94 0.13 5.24
N GLN A 14 -14.99 0.12 3.91
CA GLN A 14 -16.06 0.81 3.16
C GLN A 14 -17.43 0.16 3.40
N ASP A 15 -17.52 -1.18 3.41
CA ASP A 15 -18.77 -1.88 3.76
C ASP A 15 -19.18 -1.59 5.22
N LEU A 16 -18.20 -1.62 6.13
CA LEU A 16 -18.44 -1.31 7.54
C LEU A 16 -18.97 0.12 7.71
N LEU A 17 -18.37 1.10 7.03
CA LEU A 17 -18.78 2.51 7.09
C LEU A 17 -20.17 2.74 6.51
N ALA A 18 -20.54 2.01 5.46
CA ALA A 18 -21.86 2.11 4.83
C ALA A 18 -22.99 1.60 5.74
N ARG A 19 -22.66 0.67 6.64
CA ARG A 19 -23.63 0.02 7.54
C ARG A 19 -23.59 0.60 8.95
N GLU A 20 -22.53 1.33 9.30
CA GLU A 20 -22.39 1.97 10.59
C GLU A 20 -23.26 3.23 10.69
N SER A 21 -24.12 3.22 11.72
CA SER A 21 -25.05 4.32 12.02
C SER A 21 -24.55 5.17 13.19
N ASP A 22 -23.63 4.65 13.98
CA ASP A 22 -23.03 5.38 15.10
C ASP A 22 -21.97 6.38 14.60
N PRO A 23 -22.11 7.69 14.88
CA PRO A 23 -21.21 8.71 14.35
C PRO A 23 -19.80 8.62 14.93
N GLU A 24 -19.65 8.10 16.15
CA GLU A 24 -18.34 7.93 16.80
C GLU A 24 -17.58 6.76 16.17
N LYS A 25 -18.26 5.63 15.97
CA LYS A 25 -17.70 4.48 15.24
C LYS A 25 -17.41 4.80 13.79
N ARG A 26 -18.26 5.57 13.09
CA ARG A 26 -17.97 6.04 11.73
C ARG A 26 -16.65 6.80 11.65
N ARG A 27 -16.38 7.71 12.59
CA ARG A 27 -15.09 8.44 12.64
C ARG A 27 -13.90 7.52 12.84
N ILE A 28 -14.04 6.50 13.69
CA ILE A 28 -12.98 5.49 13.90
C ILE A 28 -12.74 4.70 12.61
N ILE A 29 -13.80 4.26 11.94
CA ILE A 29 -13.71 3.52 10.67
C ILE A 29 -13.08 4.38 9.57
N GLU A 30 -13.41 5.67 9.52
CA GLU A 30 -12.80 6.64 8.60
C GLU A 30 -11.29 6.82 8.85
N ASP A 31 -10.85 6.92 10.12
CA ASP A 31 -9.43 7.01 10.47
C ASP A 31 -8.68 5.72 10.08
N LEU A 32 -9.28 4.56 10.33
CA LEU A 32 -8.73 3.26 9.92
C LEU A 32 -8.65 3.14 8.39
N LEU A 33 -9.67 3.59 7.67
CA LEU A 33 -9.69 3.61 6.20
C LEU A 33 -8.56 4.49 5.65
N ALA A 34 -8.32 5.66 6.25
CA ALA A 34 -7.26 6.57 5.84
C ALA A 34 -5.87 5.95 6.02
N ARG A 35 -5.62 5.29 7.15
CA ARG A 35 -4.37 4.55 7.41
C ARG A 35 -4.13 3.44 6.39
N GLU A 36 -5.19 2.74 6.00
CA GLU A 36 -5.08 1.63 5.06
C GLU A 36 -4.83 2.08 3.62
N ARG A 37 -5.38 3.22 3.22
CA ARG A 37 -5.02 3.90 1.97
C ARG A 37 -3.56 4.34 1.97
N GLN A 38 -3.06 4.89 3.08
CA GLN A 38 -1.66 5.27 3.19
C GLN A 38 -0.72 4.06 3.10
N LYS A 39 -1.08 2.93 3.74
CA LYS A 39 -0.31 1.68 3.59
C LYS A 39 -0.32 1.15 2.17
N LEU A 40 -1.44 1.29 1.45
CA LEU A 40 -1.53 0.92 0.04
C LEU A 40 -0.59 1.77 -0.81
N GLU A 41 -0.61 3.09 -0.64
CA GLU A 41 0.27 4.03 -1.34
C GLU A 41 1.75 3.68 -1.12
N ILE A 42 2.16 3.43 0.13
CA ILE A 42 3.53 3.00 0.45
C ILE A 42 3.87 1.66 -0.24
N ALA A 43 2.96 0.70 -0.24
CA ALA A 43 3.18 -0.59 -0.91
C ALA A 43 3.26 -0.45 -2.44
N GLU A 44 2.52 0.47 -3.04
CA GLU A 44 2.57 0.79 -4.47
C GLU A 44 3.89 1.47 -4.84
N HIS A 45 4.33 2.48 -4.09
CA HIS A 45 5.63 3.12 -4.29
C HIS A 45 6.82 2.16 -4.09
N GLN A 46 6.71 1.21 -3.14
CA GLN A 46 7.71 0.17 -2.96
C GLN A 46 7.73 -0.84 -4.10
N ALA A 47 6.58 -1.16 -4.70
CA ALA A 47 6.53 -2.01 -5.88
C ALA A 47 7.16 -1.33 -7.11
N ASP A 48 6.93 -0.02 -7.27
CA ASP A 48 7.48 0.78 -8.37
C ASP A 48 9.01 0.89 -8.29
N THR A 49 9.54 1.21 -7.09
CA THR A 49 10.99 1.30 -6.84
C THR A 49 11.72 -0.04 -6.91
N LYS A 50 11.03 -1.17 -6.69
CA LYS A 50 11.60 -2.51 -6.83
C LYS A 50 11.53 -3.06 -8.27
N SER A 51 10.88 -2.33 -9.17
CA SER A 51 10.75 -2.67 -10.58
C SER A 51 11.84 -2.06 -11.46
N GLU A 52 12.82 -1.34 -10.90
CA GLU A 52 14.07 -1.08 -11.61
C GLU A 52 14.79 -2.43 -11.83
N PRO A 53 14.89 -2.92 -13.09
CA PRO A 53 15.80 -4.00 -13.37
C PRO A 53 17.18 -3.42 -13.12
N ASN A 54 17.98 -4.11 -12.30
CA ASN A 54 19.43 -4.03 -12.37
C ASN A 54 19.83 -4.02 -13.86
N ALA A 55 20.16 -2.84 -14.40
CA ALA A 55 21.05 -2.80 -15.54
C ALA A 55 22.37 -3.33 -15.00
N PRO A 56 22.89 -4.46 -15.50
CA PRO A 56 24.24 -4.87 -15.15
C PRO A 56 25.16 -3.85 -15.83
N SER A 57 25.52 -2.79 -15.10
CA SER A 57 26.70 -2.00 -15.43
C SER A 57 27.85 -3.00 -15.48
N LYS A 58 28.30 -3.23 -16.72
CA LYS A 58 29.29 -4.21 -17.13
C LYS A 58 30.42 -4.30 -16.09
N PRO A 59 30.95 -5.49 -15.77
CA PRO A 59 32.24 -5.56 -15.13
C PRO A 59 33.24 -4.90 -16.08
N ASP A 60 33.82 -3.79 -15.64
CA ASP A 60 34.98 -3.20 -16.28
C ASP A 60 36.11 -4.22 -16.14
N ASP A 61 36.29 -5.00 -17.20
CA ASP A 61 37.31 -6.03 -17.35
C ASP A 61 38.66 -5.33 -17.50
N ARG A 62 39.62 -5.70 -16.63
CA ARG A 62 41.09 -5.62 -16.78
C ARG A 62 41.74 -4.22 -16.64
N ILE A 63 42.68 -3.97 -15.72
CA ILE A 63 44.03 -4.59 -15.54
C ILE A 63 44.76 -4.87 -16.87
N ALA A 64 45.50 -3.87 -17.37
CA ALA A 64 46.82 -4.03 -18.01
C ALA A 64 47.54 -2.68 -18.03
#